data_AF-A0AA93DU27-F1
#
_entry.id   AF-A0AA93DU27-F1
#
_cell.length_a   1.000
_cell.length_b   1.000
_cell.length_c   1.000
_cell.angle_alpha   90.00
_cell.angle_beta   90.00
_cell.angle_gamma   90.00
#
_symmetry.space_group_name_H-M   'P 1'
#
loop_
_entity.id
_entity.type
_entity.pdbx_description
1 polymer ?
#
loop_
_entity_poly.entity_id
_entity_poly.type
_entity_poly.pdbx_seq_one_letter_code
_entity_poly.pdbx_strand_id
1 'polypeptide(L)'
;MSNSRLSEYTGRTDVPGILMTVVSVELIYEISLSKSDCDEIIIKFTCETPLNESDTCFMISRYFSDEAYFDESDYNAFIRKDSASEMRGVIRVMPTENNLRVKTGEYIIPIPPELIEEIKSGSYDPDNGDIGKIVERQFGSLFDKKGNLIIHS
;
A
#
# COMPACT_ATOMS: atom_id res chain seq x y z
N MET A 1 -24.62 -15.61 21.84
CA MET A 1 -24.33 -14.18 22.14
C MET A 1 -23.76 -13.58 20.88
N SER A 2 -24.47 -12.59 20.35
CA SER A 2 -24.30 -11.96 19.05
C SER A 2 -23.04 -11.08 19.00
N ASN A 3 -22.06 -11.44 18.15
CA ASN A 3 -20.94 -10.56 17.79
C ASN A 3 -21.41 -9.52 16.77
N SER A 4 -22.14 -8.51 17.23
CA SER A 4 -22.69 -7.42 16.42
C SER A 4 -21.70 -6.30 16.09
N ARG A 5 -20.39 -6.48 16.35
CA ARG A 5 -19.37 -5.42 16.15
C ARG A 5 -18.53 -5.54 14.88
N LEU A 6 -18.68 -6.59 14.09
CA LEU A 6 -18.10 -6.66 12.74
C LEU A 6 -18.95 -5.91 11.69
N SER A 7 -20.10 -5.36 12.08
CA SER A 7 -21.03 -4.68 11.17
C SER A 7 -20.73 -3.20 10.92
N GLU A 8 -19.84 -2.57 11.70
CA GLU A 8 -19.56 -1.14 11.56
C GLU A 8 -18.58 -0.79 10.42
N TYR A 9 -18.05 -1.78 9.69
CA TYR A 9 -17.30 -1.56 8.45
C TYR A 9 -18.19 -1.51 7.19
N THR A 10 -19.52 -1.66 7.31
CA THR A 10 -20.44 -1.79 6.16
C THR A 10 -21.06 -0.46 5.68
N GLY A 11 -20.41 0.66 5.97
CA GLY A 11 -20.94 2.01 5.70
C GLY A 11 -20.54 2.66 4.37
N ARG A 12 -19.52 2.17 3.64
CA ARG A 12 -19.10 2.69 2.33
C ARG A 12 -18.34 1.61 1.55
N THR A 13 -19.01 1.02 0.56
CA THR A 13 -18.50 0.13 -0.53
C THR A 13 -17.68 -1.10 -0.11
N ASP A 14 -18.25 -2.28 -0.36
CA ASP A 14 -17.79 -3.65 -0.04
C ASP A 14 -16.47 -4.12 -0.70
N VAL A 15 -15.45 -3.25 -0.80
CA VAL A 15 -14.09 -3.67 -1.19
C VAL A 15 -13.16 -3.41 0.00
N PRO A 16 -12.69 -4.45 0.70
CA PRO A 16 -11.68 -4.27 1.74
C PRO A 16 -10.42 -3.71 1.09
N GLY A 17 -10.03 -2.52 1.52
CA GLY A 17 -8.91 -1.78 0.97
C GLY A 17 -8.29 -0.87 2.02
N ILE A 18 -7.10 -0.36 1.72
CA ILE A 18 -6.49 0.69 2.52
C ILE A 18 -7.13 2.01 2.07
N LEU A 19 -7.78 2.70 3.00
CA LEU A 19 -8.35 4.02 2.74
C LEU A 19 -7.24 5.06 2.86
N MET A 20 -6.72 5.52 1.72
CA MET A 20 -5.62 6.47 1.66
C MET A 20 -6.12 7.86 1.30
N THR A 21 -5.71 8.86 2.05
CA THR A 21 -5.89 10.28 1.71
C THR A 21 -4.55 10.87 1.29
N VAL A 22 -4.46 11.30 0.02
CA VAL A 22 -3.33 12.09 -0.48
C VAL A 22 -3.48 13.53 0.02
N VAL A 23 -2.54 13.94 0.86
CA VAL A 23 -2.50 15.25 1.52
C VAL A 23 -1.86 16.30 0.63
N SER A 24 -0.78 15.94 -0.08
CA SER A 24 -0.13 16.81 -1.05
C SER A 24 0.59 16.01 -2.13
N VAL A 25 0.72 16.62 -3.30
CA VAL A 25 1.48 16.11 -4.44
C VAL A 25 2.43 17.21 -4.91
N GLU A 26 3.71 16.88 -5.05
CA GLU A 26 4.74 17.77 -5.58
C GLU A 26 5.42 17.10 -6.77
N LEU A 27 5.60 17.85 -7.86
CA LEU A 27 6.28 17.38 -9.07
C LEU A 27 7.70 17.95 -9.07
N ILE A 28 8.69 17.07 -9.09
CA ILE A 28 10.11 17.42 -9.12
C ILE A 28 10.61 17.34 -10.56
N TYR A 29 11.24 18.43 -10.99
CA TYR A 29 11.87 18.56 -12.30
C TYR A 29 13.35 18.87 -12.08
N GLU A 30 14.22 18.01 -12.57
CA GLU A 30 15.65 18.26 -12.66
C GLU A 30 15.89 19.19 -13.85
N ILE A 31 16.65 20.27 -13.63
CA ILE A 31 16.92 21.26 -14.69
C ILE A 31 17.93 20.65 -15.68
N SER A 32 17.39 20.08 -16.76
CA SER A 32 18.14 19.60 -17.91
C SER A 32 17.95 20.55 -19.09
N LEU A 33 19.04 20.87 -19.81
CA LEU A 33 18.97 21.66 -21.05
C LEU A 33 18.24 20.94 -22.20
N SER A 34 17.91 19.65 -22.05
CA SER A 34 17.36 18.80 -23.11
C SER A 34 16.09 18.01 -22.75
N LYS A 35 15.63 18.06 -21.49
CA LYS A 35 14.40 17.39 -21.04
C LYS A 35 13.57 18.34 -20.19
N SER A 36 12.27 18.41 -20.48
CA SER A 36 11.27 19.16 -19.71
C SER A 36 10.30 18.24 -18.97
N ASP A 37 10.64 16.95 -18.87
CA ASP A 37 9.76 15.95 -18.29
C ASP A 37 9.92 15.96 -16.76
N CYS A 38 8.86 15.61 -16.05
CA CYS A 38 8.93 15.37 -14.61
C CYS A 38 9.90 14.21 -14.35
N ASP A 39 10.71 14.28 -13.30
CA ASP A 39 11.63 13.20 -12.92
C ASP A 39 11.07 12.38 -11.75
N GLU A 40 10.41 13.03 -10.81
CA GLU A 40 9.88 12.37 -9.61
C GLU A 40 8.62 13.06 -9.11
N ILE A 41 7.72 12.29 -8.49
CA ILE A 41 6.51 12.78 -7.85
C ILE A 41 6.59 12.46 -6.36
N ILE A 42 6.49 13.47 -5.51
CA ILE A 42 6.43 13.31 -4.05
C ILE A 42 4.97 13.35 -3.61
N ILE A 43 4.52 12.29 -2.94
CA ILE A 43 3.15 12.14 -2.44
C ILE A 43 3.21 12.02 -0.93
N LYS A 44 2.59 12.99 -0.24
CA LYS A 44 2.36 12.93 1.20
C LYS A 44 0.98 12.38 1.47
N PHE A 45 0.85 11.42 2.38
CA PHE A 45 -0.41 10.75 2.62
C PHE A 45 -0.69 10.44 4.10
N THR A 46 -1.94 10.09 4.35
CA THR A 46 -2.41 9.38 5.54
C THR A 46 -3.27 8.21 5.08
N CYS A 47 -3.35 7.11 5.83
CA CYS A 47 -4.28 6.04 5.53
C CYS A 47 -4.75 5.30 6.77
N GLU A 48 -5.92 4.67 6.64
CA GLU A 48 -6.42 3.66 7.54
C GLU A 48 -6.30 2.29 6.87
N THR A 49 -5.75 1.32 7.60
CA THR A 49 -5.41 0.00 7.06
C THR A 49 -5.75 -1.12 8.05
N PRO A 50 -6.34 -2.24 7.62
CA PRO A 50 -6.49 -3.42 8.47
C PRO A 50 -5.19 -4.23 8.59
N LEU A 51 -4.13 -3.82 7.88
CA LEU A 51 -2.86 -4.54 7.79
C LEU A 51 -1.83 -4.00 8.80
N ASN A 52 -0.76 -4.78 8.99
CA ASN A 52 0.46 -4.30 9.63
C ASN A 52 1.21 -3.30 8.73
N GLU A 53 2.25 -2.68 9.26
CA GLU A 53 3.02 -1.66 8.54
C GLU A 53 3.66 -2.20 7.26
N SER A 54 4.29 -3.36 7.31
CA SER A 54 5.02 -3.94 6.18
C SER A 54 4.10 -4.29 5.00
N ASP A 55 2.98 -4.97 5.27
CA ASP A 55 1.97 -5.31 4.26
C ASP A 55 1.32 -4.02 3.72
N THR A 56 1.09 -3.00 4.55
CA THR A 56 0.56 -1.70 4.12
C THR A 56 1.51 -0.99 3.15
N CYS A 57 2.81 -0.91 3.50
CA CYS A 57 3.83 -0.36 2.62
C CYS A 57 3.89 -1.09 1.29
N PHE A 58 3.86 -2.43 1.32
CA PHE A 58 3.90 -3.25 0.10
C PHE A 58 2.68 -3.00 -0.81
N MET A 59 1.47 -2.90 -0.23
CA MET A 59 0.27 -2.57 -1.00
C MET A 59 0.33 -1.17 -1.63
N ILE A 60 0.81 -0.18 -0.87
CA ILE A 60 0.99 1.19 -1.37
C ILE A 60 2.01 1.21 -2.52
N SER A 61 3.17 0.57 -2.34
CA SER A 61 4.18 0.48 -3.41
C SER A 61 3.59 -0.14 -4.67
N ARG A 62 2.98 -1.32 -4.56
CA ARG A 62 2.38 -1.99 -5.72
C ARG A 62 1.34 -1.13 -6.46
N TYR A 63 0.59 -0.30 -5.74
CA TYR A 63 -0.41 0.59 -6.33
C TYR A 63 0.20 1.75 -7.14
N PHE A 64 1.28 2.37 -6.64
CA PHE A 64 1.94 3.50 -7.30
C PHE A 64 3.14 3.11 -8.19
N SER A 65 3.34 1.80 -8.40
CA SER A 65 4.49 1.12 -9.01
C SER A 65 5.49 0.58 -7.98
N ASP A 66 6.03 -0.61 -8.26
CA ASP A 66 7.01 -1.31 -7.40
C ASP A 66 8.32 -0.50 -7.16
N GLU A 67 8.45 0.68 -7.77
CA GLU A 67 9.55 1.64 -7.61
C GLU A 67 9.21 2.78 -6.63
N ALA A 68 8.06 2.72 -5.95
CA ALA A 68 7.73 3.69 -4.90
C ALA A 68 8.68 3.55 -3.70
N TYR A 69 9.36 4.64 -3.38
CA TYR A 69 10.27 4.74 -2.23
C TYR A 69 9.60 5.50 -1.09
N PHE A 70 9.70 5.00 0.14
CA PHE A 70 9.24 5.72 1.33
C PHE A 70 10.36 6.62 1.86
N ASP A 71 10.12 7.94 1.85
CA ASP A 71 11.08 8.93 2.34
C ASP A 71 11.12 8.91 3.87
N GLU A 72 12.31 8.85 4.46
CA GLU A 72 12.46 8.94 5.91
C GLU A 72 12.19 10.38 6.36
N SER A 73 11.06 10.58 7.06
CA SER A 73 10.68 11.90 7.56
C SER A 73 10.08 11.82 8.96
N ASP A 74 10.22 12.88 9.74
CA ASP A 74 9.56 13.03 11.06
C ASP A 74 8.02 13.01 10.96
N TYR A 75 7.49 13.17 9.74
CA TYR A 75 6.08 13.02 9.47
C TYR A 75 5.64 11.56 9.47
N ASN A 76 6.53 10.60 9.22
CA ASN A 76 6.15 9.19 9.12
C ASN A 76 5.71 8.65 10.49
N ALA A 77 4.63 7.87 10.50
CA ALA A 77 4.22 7.11 11.67
C ALA A 77 3.31 5.96 11.27
N PHE A 78 3.39 4.88 12.04
CA PHE A 78 2.43 3.79 12.04
C PHE A 78 1.89 3.61 13.47
N ILE A 79 0.57 3.70 13.63
CA ILE A 79 -0.12 3.59 14.91
C ILE A 79 -1.09 2.42 14.83
N ARG A 80 -0.71 1.31 15.48
CA ARG A 80 -1.57 0.14 15.63
C ARG A 80 -2.76 0.48 16.54
N LYS A 81 -3.98 0.18 16.08
CA LYS A 81 -5.21 0.18 16.91
C LYS A 81 -5.94 -1.15 16.71
N ASP A 82 -6.78 -1.55 17.66
CA ASP A 82 -7.40 -2.89 17.71
C ASP A 82 -7.82 -3.45 16.32
N SER A 83 -8.75 -2.78 15.63
CA SER A 83 -9.34 -3.27 14.37
C SER A 83 -8.76 -2.66 13.10
N ALA A 84 -8.07 -1.52 13.17
CA ALA A 84 -7.40 -0.87 12.05
C ALA A 84 -6.28 0.03 12.55
N SER A 85 -5.21 0.10 11.78
CA SER A 85 -4.05 0.93 12.04
C SER A 85 -4.14 2.22 11.24
N GLU A 86 -3.55 3.28 11.76
CA GLU A 86 -3.33 4.52 11.02
C GLU A 86 -1.87 4.58 10.57
N MET A 87 -1.64 4.96 9.32
CA MET A 87 -0.31 5.23 8.80
C MET A 87 -0.27 6.61 8.17
N ARG A 88 0.85 7.31 8.34
CA ARG A 88 1.17 8.52 7.59
C ARG A 88 2.57 8.41 7.06
N GLY A 89 2.78 8.91 5.84
CA GLY A 89 4.06 8.78 5.17
C GLY A 89 4.24 9.73 4.01
N VAL A 90 5.46 9.75 3.50
CA VAL A 90 5.84 10.41 2.26
C VAL A 90 6.41 9.34 1.34
N ILE A 91 5.87 9.22 0.12
CA ILE A 91 6.43 8.37 -0.93
C ILE A 91 6.95 9.22 -2.09
N ARG A 92 7.96 8.69 -2.76
CA ARG A 92 8.48 9.19 -4.02
C ARG A 92 8.21 8.14 -5.09
N VAL A 93 7.66 8.57 -6.22
CA VAL A 93 7.24 7.67 -7.30
C VAL A 93 7.66 8.21 -8.65
N MET A 94 7.90 7.30 -9.60
CA MET A 94 8.22 7.67 -10.97
C MET A 94 7.01 8.29 -11.68
N PRO A 95 7.22 9.23 -12.61
CA PRO A 95 6.17 9.95 -13.32
C PRO A 95 5.58 9.13 -14.47
N THR A 96 4.93 8.02 -14.13
CA THR A 96 4.13 7.24 -15.06
C THR A 96 2.85 8.00 -15.44
N GLU A 97 2.18 7.63 -16.54
CA GLU A 97 0.90 8.24 -16.93
C GLU A 97 -0.16 8.20 -15.83
N ASN A 98 -0.16 7.16 -15.00
CA ASN A 98 -1.08 7.02 -13.87
C ASN A 98 -0.67 7.91 -12.70
N ASN A 99 0.63 7.93 -12.35
CA ASN A 99 1.11 8.69 -11.21
C ASN A 99 1.02 10.20 -11.44
N LEU A 100 1.22 10.67 -12.69
CA LEU A 100 1.02 12.07 -13.09
C LEU A 100 -0.43 12.56 -12.93
N ARG A 101 -1.40 11.66 -12.82
CA ARG A 101 -2.82 11.99 -12.63
C ARG A 101 -3.23 12.01 -11.15
N VAL A 102 -2.33 11.64 -10.23
CA VAL A 102 -2.58 11.66 -8.80
C VAL A 102 -2.81 13.11 -8.35
N LYS A 103 -3.84 13.31 -7.53
CA LYS A 103 -4.23 14.59 -6.96
C LYS A 103 -4.48 14.40 -5.47
N THR A 104 -4.67 15.50 -4.76
CA THR A 104 -5.16 15.43 -3.38
C THR A 104 -6.58 14.85 -3.34
N GLY A 105 -6.86 14.04 -2.33
CA GLY A 105 -8.15 13.36 -2.19
C GLY A 105 -8.05 11.94 -1.66
N GLU A 106 -9.20 11.27 -1.63
CA GLU A 106 -9.34 9.90 -1.13
C GLU A 106 -9.12 8.87 -2.27
N TYR A 107 -8.39 7.82 -1.94
CA TYR A 107 -8.06 6.69 -2.79
C TYR A 107 -8.28 5.39 -2.01
N ILE A 108 -8.73 4.35 -2.71
CA ILE A 108 -8.82 3.00 -2.15
C ILE A 108 -7.72 2.17 -2.79
N ILE A 109 -6.73 1.79 -1.99
CA ILE A 109 -5.72 0.83 -2.43
C ILE A 109 -6.28 -0.58 -2.21
N PRO A 110 -6.42 -1.40 -3.27
CA PRO A 110 -7.00 -2.73 -3.16
C PRO A 110 -6.09 -3.67 -2.37
N ILE A 111 -6.70 -4.52 -1.55
CA ILE A 111 -6.03 -5.65 -0.88
C ILE A 111 -6.33 -6.93 -1.68
N PRO A 112 -5.35 -7.82 -1.91
CA PRO A 112 -5.56 -9.09 -2.59
C PRO A 112 -6.64 -9.95 -1.92
N PRO A 113 -7.48 -10.67 -2.68
CA PRO A 113 -8.55 -11.52 -2.13
C PRO A 113 -8.05 -12.53 -1.09
N GLU A 114 -6.87 -13.11 -1.28
CA GLU A 114 -6.29 -14.09 -0.37
C GLU A 114 -6.04 -13.47 1.01
N LEU A 115 -5.50 -12.25 1.04
CA LEU A 115 -5.23 -11.52 2.28
C LEU A 115 -6.54 -11.06 2.93
N ILE A 116 -7.55 -10.72 2.14
CA ILE A 116 -8.90 -10.43 2.62
C ILE A 116 -9.50 -11.66 3.33
N GLU A 117 -9.33 -12.86 2.77
CA GLU A 117 -9.80 -14.10 3.39
C GLU A 117 -9.06 -14.40 4.70
N GLU A 118 -7.74 -14.18 4.75
CA GLU A 118 -6.97 -14.32 6.00
C GLU A 118 -7.47 -13.36 7.09
N ILE A 119 -7.76 -12.10 6.73
CA ILE A 119 -8.35 -11.11 7.66
C ILE A 119 -9.73 -11.58 8.16
N LYS A 120 -10.62 -11.97 7.23
CA LYS A 120 -12.00 -12.37 7.56
C LYS A 120 -12.07 -13.62 8.44
N SER A 121 -11.16 -14.57 8.21
CA SER A 121 -11.06 -15.81 8.98
C SER A 121 -10.34 -15.65 10.32
N GLY A 122 -9.68 -14.50 10.55
CA GLY A 122 -8.87 -14.24 11.72
C GLY A 122 -7.52 -14.96 11.72
N SER A 123 -7.09 -15.53 10.59
CA SER A 123 -5.78 -16.17 10.45
C SER A 123 -4.65 -15.18 10.14
N TYR A 124 -5.01 -13.95 9.75
CA TYR A 124 -4.06 -12.85 9.64
C TYR A 124 -3.75 -12.28 11.02
N ASP A 125 -2.49 -12.35 11.42
CA ASP A 125 -1.99 -11.73 12.65
C ASP A 125 -1.19 -10.46 12.30
N PRO A 126 -1.73 -9.26 12.53
CA PRO A 126 -1.02 -8.01 12.26
C PRO A 126 0.12 -7.75 13.25
N ASP A 127 0.12 -8.40 14.42
CA ASP A 127 1.09 -8.16 15.48
C ASP A 127 2.27 -9.15 15.40
N ASN A 128 2.05 -10.33 14.82
CA ASN A 128 3.10 -11.30 14.49
C ASN A 128 3.30 -11.42 12.97
N GLY A 129 4.13 -10.53 12.42
CA GLY A 129 4.53 -10.58 11.02
C GLY A 129 5.29 -11.87 10.69
N ASP A 130 4.63 -12.80 9.98
CA ASP A 130 5.30 -13.97 9.42
C ASP A 130 6.11 -13.54 8.18
N ILE A 131 7.43 -13.44 8.35
CA ILE A 131 8.36 -13.09 7.28
C ILE A 131 8.21 -14.03 6.07
N GLY A 132 7.91 -15.31 6.30
CA GLY A 132 7.69 -16.27 5.22
C GLY A 132 6.50 -15.88 4.34
N LYS A 133 5.38 -15.49 4.97
CA LYS A 133 4.19 -15.00 4.25
C LYS A 133 4.44 -13.66 3.55
N ILE A 134 5.22 -12.76 4.15
CA ILE A 134 5.60 -11.48 3.52
C ILE A 134 6.39 -11.75 2.24
N VAL A 135 7.40 -12.61 2.31
CA VAL A 135 8.23 -13.01 1.16
C VAL A 135 7.38 -13.73 0.10
N GLU A 136 6.46 -14.61 0.50
CA GLU A 136 5.56 -15.29 -0.44
C GLU A 136 4.62 -14.30 -1.15
N ARG A 137 4.08 -13.30 -0.46
CA ARG A 137 3.25 -12.26 -1.07
C ARG A 137 4.04 -11.36 -2.01
N GLN A 138 5.28 -11.03 -1.63
CA GLN A 138 6.13 -10.13 -2.40
C GLN A 138 6.77 -10.80 -3.62
N PHE A 139 7.22 -12.05 -3.47
CA PHE A 139 8.03 -12.74 -4.49
C PHE A 139 7.46 -14.09 -4.92
N GLY A 140 6.46 -14.64 -4.24
CA GLY A 140 5.93 -15.99 -4.53
C GLY A 140 5.39 -16.12 -5.96
N SER A 141 4.86 -15.04 -6.54
CA SER A 141 4.45 -15.02 -7.96
C SER A 141 5.61 -15.18 -8.95
N LEU A 142 6.85 -14.95 -8.52
CA LEU A 142 8.04 -15.18 -9.33
C LEU A 142 8.45 -16.64 -9.35
N PHE A 143 7.93 -17.50 -8.47
CA PHE A 143 8.33 -18.90 -8.36
C PHE A 143 7.19 -19.85 -8.73
N ASP A 144 7.52 -20.94 -9.43
CA ASP A 144 6.57 -22.03 -9.68
C ASP A 144 6.32 -22.83 -8.38
N LYS A 145 5.35 -23.76 -8.42
CA LYS A 145 5.03 -24.64 -7.28
C LYS A 145 6.18 -25.56 -6.83
N LYS A 146 7.29 -25.60 -7.57
CA LYS A 146 8.51 -26.35 -7.25
C LYS A 146 9.64 -25.44 -6.75
N GLY A 147 9.38 -24.13 -6.62
CA GLY A 147 10.35 -23.14 -6.17
C GLY A 147 11.32 -22.66 -7.25
N ASN A 148 11.03 -22.88 -8.54
CA ASN A 148 11.87 -22.38 -9.64
C ASN A 148 11.41 -20.99 -10.08
N LEU A 149 12.34 -20.08 -10.36
CA LEU A 149 12.05 -18.77 -10.93
C LEU A 149 11.33 -18.92 -12.29
N ILE A 150 10.17 -18.30 -12.43
CA ILE A 150 9.39 -18.20 -13.65
C ILE A 150 9.99 -17.09 -14.49
N ILE A 151 10.57 -17.44 -15.64
CA ILE A 151 11.11 -16.47 -16.61
C ILE A 151 10.13 -16.41 -17.78
N HIS A 152 9.50 -15.24 -17.99
CA HIS A 152 8.72 -14.99 -19.20
C HIS A 152 9.66 -14.46 -20.29
N SER A 153 9.94 -15.30 -21.29
CA SER A 153 10.72 -14.96 -22.48
C SER A 153 9.87 -14.40 -23.60
#